data_AF-A0A7D3WPI2-F1
#
_entry.id   AF-A0A7D3WPI2-F1
#
_cell.length_a   1.000
_cell.length_b   1.000
_cell.length_c   1.000
_cell.angle_alpha   90.00
_cell.angle_beta   90.00
_cell.angle_gamma   90.00
#
_symmetry.space_group_name_H-M   'P 1'
#
loop_
_entity.id
_entity.type
_entity.pdbx_description
1 polymer ?
#
loop_
_entity_poly.entity_id
_entity_poly.type
_entity_poly.pdbx_seq_one_letter_code
_entity_poly.pdbx_strand_id
1 'polypeptide(L)'
;MPALPIAAPPACPATPQAPLPVADAWGPALARPAFRASWLVLLLLLFGVLVPLVPGFFLFIQQRPGTVLVDPLLALLPRHNVATPVFVLMYGAVLGAVGWLTRHPLLFLRGLWGYFILLLLRLFTIWLVPLAPPLDLLPMPDPFTAQLFHTTGGLAITKDLFFSGHTATVAILALAVRGYWWRRVLALVALCIGILVLVQRVHYTYDVVAAPFFAFFAYWLAGHLTRRATQAPLPSK
;
A
#
# COMPACT_ATOMS: atom_id res chain seq x y z
N MET A 1 55.28 32.33 -28.15
CA MET A 1 54.45 31.22 -27.61
C MET A 1 53.21 31.84 -26.98
N PRO A 2 51.99 31.54 -27.44
CA PRO A 2 50.78 32.09 -26.84
C PRO A 2 50.39 31.29 -25.59
N ALA A 3 49.98 31.99 -24.53
CA ALA A 3 49.53 31.38 -23.28
C ALA A 3 48.13 30.77 -23.45
N LEU A 4 47.97 29.51 -23.02
CA LEU A 4 46.69 28.81 -22.97
C LEU A 4 45.78 29.41 -21.88
N PRO A 5 44.48 29.63 -22.13
CA PRO A 5 43.55 30.10 -21.11
C PRO A 5 43.23 28.97 -20.11
N ILE A 6 43.35 29.28 -18.82
CA ILE A 6 42.98 28.39 -17.72
C ILE A 6 41.45 28.27 -17.69
N ALA A 7 40.94 27.05 -17.88
CA ALA A 7 39.52 26.76 -17.77
C ALA A 7 39.03 26.96 -16.32
N ALA A 8 37.90 27.66 -16.17
CA ALA A 8 37.26 27.84 -14.88
C ALA A 8 36.78 26.49 -14.30
N PRO A 9 36.85 26.29 -12.98
CA PRO A 9 36.44 25.05 -12.35
C PRO A 9 34.92 24.80 -12.51
N PRO A 10 34.48 23.53 -12.56
CA PRO A 10 33.07 23.19 -12.66
C PRO A 10 32.29 23.70 -11.44
N ALA A 11 31.12 24.28 -11.69
CA ALA A 11 30.23 24.76 -10.65
C ALA A 11 29.88 23.64 -9.64
N CYS A 12 29.94 23.96 -8.35
CA CYS A 12 29.51 23.08 -7.26
C CYS A 12 28.11 22.49 -7.52
N PRO A 13 27.85 21.23 -7.13
CA PRO A 13 26.50 20.68 -7.21
C PRO A 13 25.55 21.51 -6.33
N ALA A 14 24.40 21.86 -6.90
CA ALA A 14 23.36 22.63 -6.26
C ALA A 14 23.02 22.06 -4.87
N THR A 15 22.96 22.96 -3.88
CA THR A 15 22.51 22.70 -2.51
C THR A 15 21.23 21.85 -2.52
N PRO A 16 21.06 20.87 -1.60
CA PRO A 16 19.81 20.12 -1.50
C PRO A 16 18.66 21.10 -1.30
N GLN A 17 17.79 21.24 -2.31
CA GLN A 17 16.63 22.11 -2.19
C GLN A 17 15.77 21.62 -1.03
N ALA A 18 15.43 22.53 -0.11
CA ALA A 18 14.55 22.23 1.01
C ALA A 18 13.22 21.64 0.47
N PRO A 19 12.58 20.71 1.19
CA PRO A 19 11.29 20.16 0.77
C PRO A 19 10.28 21.30 0.56
N LEU A 20 9.69 21.37 -0.63
CA LEU A 20 8.68 22.37 -0.92
C LEU A 20 7.49 22.23 0.04
N PRO A 21 6.88 23.34 0.48
CA PRO A 21 5.59 23.32 1.17
C PRO A 21 4.56 22.53 0.37
N VAL A 22 3.63 21.86 1.06
CA VAL A 22 2.61 21.00 0.41
C VAL A 22 1.86 21.79 -0.68
N ALA A 23 1.33 22.97 -0.33
CA ALA A 23 0.56 23.80 -1.27
C ALA A 23 1.33 24.13 -2.56
N ASP A 24 2.63 24.41 -2.46
CA ASP A 24 3.47 24.76 -3.60
C ASP A 24 3.75 23.56 -4.52
N ALA A 25 3.72 22.33 -3.99
CA ALA A 25 3.91 21.12 -4.78
C ALA A 25 2.69 20.76 -5.64
N TRP A 26 1.46 21.05 -5.16
CA TRP A 26 0.22 20.65 -5.84
C TRP A 26 -0.17 21.56 -7.00
N GLY A 27 0.11 22.87 -6.93
CA GLY A 27 -0.24 23.83 -7.99
C GLY A 27 0.25 23.38 -9.39
N PRO A 28 1.55 23.10 -9.58
CA PRO A 28 2.08 22.62 -10.85
C PRO A 28 1.53 21.26 -11.29
N ALA A 29 1.19 20.37 -10.35
CA ALA A 29 0.62 19.07 -10.67
C ALA A 29 -0.83 19.19 -11.15
N LEU A 30 -1.65 19.99 -10.46
CA LEU A 30 -3.04 20.26 -10.80
C LEU A 30 -3.20 21.07 -12.10
N ALA A 31 -2.19 21.85 -12.49
CA ALA A 31 -2.17 22.51 -13.79
C ALA A 31 -2.22 21.51 -14.97
N ARG A 32 -1.82 20.24 -14.76
CA ARG A 32 -1.81 19.22 -15.81
C ARG A 32 -3.19 18.57 -15.96
N PRO A 33 -3.83 18.64 -17.15
CA PRO A 33 -5.15 18.04 -17.35
C PRO A 33 -5.17 16.53 -17.14
N ALA A 34 -4.15 15.82 -17.62
CA ALA A 34 -4.02 14.37 -17.45
C ALA A 34 -3.90 13.95 -15.97
N PHE A 35 -3.24 14.78 -15.14
CA PHE A 35 -3.14 14.53 -13.69
C PHE A 35 -4.50 14.66 -13.02
N ARG A 36 -5.23 15.75 -13.29
CA ARG A 36 -6.60 15.95 -12.76
C ARG A 36 -7.56 14.84 -13.17
N ALA A 37 -7.58 14.49 -14.45
CA ALA A 37 -8.45 13.42 -14.97
C ALA A 37 -8.11 12.08 -14.30
N SER A 38 -6.82 11.75 -14.17
CA SER A 38 -6.38 10.54 -13.47
C SER A 38 -6.81 10.51 -12.00
N TRP A 39 -6.75 11.64 -11.29
CA TRP A 39 -7.25 11.74 -9.92
C TRP A 39 -8.76 11.54 -9.84
N LEU A 40 -9.54 12.19 -10.70
CA LEU A 40 -10.99 12.06 -10.72
C LEU A 40 -11.41 10.61 -10.99
N VAL A 41 -10.79 9.96 -11.97
CA VAL A 41 -11.04 8.54 -12.28
C VAL A 41 -10.67 7.67 -11.08
N LEU A 42 -9.51 7.89 -10.47
CA LEU A 42 -9.09 7.12 -9.31
C LEU A 42 -10.06 7.27 -8.12
N LEU A 43 -10.49 8.49 -7.82
CA LEU A 43 -11.44 8.76 -6.74
C LEU A 43 -12.80 8.12 -7.03
N LEU A 44 -13.28 8.20 -8.27
CA LEU A 44 -14.53 7.55 -8.70
C LEU A 44 -14.43 6.03 -8.54
N LEU A 45 -13.33 5.41 -8.97
CA LEU A 45 -13.13 3.97 -8.84
C LEU A 45 -12.99 3.54 -7.38
N LEU A 46 -12.27 4.31 -6.56
CA LEU A 46 -12.06 3.97 -5.16
C LEU A 46 -13.35 4.13 -4.35
N PHE A 47 -13.96 5.32 -4.37
CA PHE A 47 -15.11 5.63 -3.52
C PHE A 47 -16.45 5.29 -4.15
N GLY A 48 -16.58 5.44 -5.47
CA GLY A 48 -17.82 5.14 -6.19
C GLY A 48 -18.02 3.66 -6.50
N VAL A 49 -16.94 2.87 -6.58
CA VAL A 49 -17.01 1.44 -6.92
C VAL A 49 -16.48 0.55 -5.81
N LEU A 50 -15.21 0.73 -5.39
CA LEU A 50 -14.56 -0.24 -4.53
C LEU A 50 -15.09 -0.23 -3.09
N VAL A 51 -15.20 0.94 -2.47
CA VAL A 51 -15.74 1.09 -1.11
C VAL A 51 -17.14 0.45 -0.94
N PRO A 52 -18.13 0.71 -1.81
CA PRO A 52 -19.44 0.07 -1.68
C PRO A 52 -19.43 -1.44 -2.01
N LEU A 53 -18.52 -1.90 -2.88
CA LEU A 53 -18.42 -3.32 -3.27
C LEU A 53 -17.87 -4.21 -2.14
N VAL A 54 -16.87 -3.72 -1.40
CA VAL A 54 -16.05 -4.52 -0.47
C VAL A 54 -16.87 -5.21 0.64
N PRO A 55 -17.84 -4.56 1.33
CA PRO A 55 -18.62 -5.22 2.36
C PRO A 55 -19.41 -6.42 1.82
N GLY A 56 -20.12 -6.25 0.69
CA GLY A 56 -20.88 -7.33 0.05
C GLY A 56 -19.99 -8.47 -0.42
N PHE A 57 -18.82 -8.15 -0.96
CA PHE A 57 -17.81 -9.13 -1.33
C PHE A 57 -17.38 -9.99 -0.13
N PHE A 58 -17.05 -9.39 1.02
CA PHE A 58 -16.62 -10.15 2.19
C PHE A 58 -17.75 -10.96 2.81
N LEU A 59 -18.99 -10.46 2.83
CA LEU A 59 -20.15 -11.25 3.23
C LEU A 59 -20.31 -12.51 2.39
N PHE A 60 -20.14 -12.40 1.06
CA PHE A 60 -20.16 -13.53 0.14
C PHE A 60 -19.01 -14.51 0.37
N ILE A 61 -17.77 -14.02 0.46
CA ILE A 61 -16.60 -14.88 0.68
C ILE A 61 -16.67 -15.63 2.01
N GLN A 62 -17.17 -14.98 3.07
CA GLN A 62 -17.33 -15.60 4.39
C GLN A 62 -18.23 -16.85 4.35
N GLN A 63 -19.18 -16.92 3.41
CA GLN A 63 -20.10 -18.06 3.25
C GLN A 63 -19.53 -19.21 2.40
N ARG A 64 -18.45 -18.98 1.63
CA ARG A 64 -17.91 -20.00 0.74
C ARG A 64 -17.15 -21.09 1.51
N PRO A 65 -17.26 -22.38 1.12
CA PRO A 65 -16.39 -23.41 1.65
C PRO A 65 -14.94 -23.08 1.26
N GLY A 66 -14.04 -23.17 2.23
CA GLY A 66 -12.62 -22.90 2.04
C GLY A 66 -11.77 -24.12 2.37
N THR A 67 -10.58 -24.17 1.80
CA THR A 67 -9.60 -25.23 2.10
C THR A 67 -8.60 -24.75 3.14
N VAL A 68 -8.27 -25.61 4.11
CA VAL A 68 -7.20 -25.34 5.09
C VAL A 68 -5.87 -25.74 4.46
N LEU A 69 -4.88 -24.86 4.50
CA LEU A 69 -3.54 -25.16 4.01
C LEU A 69 -2.66 -25.68 5.13
N VAL A 70 -1.78 -26.63 4.78
CA VAL A 70 -0.71 -27.06 5.69
C VAL A 70 0.39 -26.00 5.68
N ASP A 71 0.72 -25.49 6.87
CA ASP A 71 1.75 -24.48 7.06
C ASP A 71 2.68 -24.89 8.22
N PRO A 72 3.78 -25.60 7.91
CA PRO A 72 4.72 -26.06 8.93
C PRO A 72 5.39 -24.91 9.68
N LEU A 73 5.63 -23.77 9.01
CA LEU A 73 6.28 -22.63 9.66
C LEU A 73 5.35 -21.99 10.67
N LEU A 74 4.07 -21.85 10.34
CA LEU A 74 3.06 -21.35 11.26
C LEU A 74 3.03 -22.23 12.53
N ALA A 75 3.05 -23.55 12.40
CA ALA A 75 3.06 -24.47 13.54
C ALA A 75 4.25 -24.28 14.51
N LEU A 76 5.39 -23.78 14.02
CA LEU A 76 6.58 -23.52 14.83
C LEU A 76 6.55 -22.15 15.53
N LEU A 77 5.74 -21.21 15.03
CA LEU A 77 5.66 -19.86 15.58
C LEU A 77 4.79 -19.82 16.85
N PRO A 78 5.10 -18.94 17.81
CA PRO A 78 4.29 -18.77 19.00
C PRO A 78 2.92 -18.18 18.65
N ARG A 79 1.88 -18.55 19.40
CA ARG A 79 0.51 -18.06 19.24
C ARG A 79 0.19 -17.04 20.34
N HIS A 80 0.11 -15.76 19.99
CA HIS A 80 -0.22 -14.69 20.94
C HIS A 80 -1.12 -13.64 20.30
N ASN A 81 -1.98 -13.03 21.11
CA ASN A 81 -2.75 -11.87 20.67
C ASN A 81 -1.83 -10.63 20.61
N VAL A 82 -1.42 -10.28 19.41
CA VAL A 82 -0.58 -9.13 19.04
C VAL A 82 -1.31 -8.19 18.09
N ALA A 83 -2.65 -8.17 18.12
CA ALA A 83 -3.46 -7.31 17.25
C ALA A 83 -3.12 -5.82 17.41
N THR A 84 -3.00 -5.35 18.67
CA THR A 84 -2.66 -3.95 18.97
C THR A 84 -1.35 -3.49 18.34
N PRO A 85 -0.19 -4.15 18.56
CA PRO A 85 1.04 -3.73 17.92
C PRO A 85 0.99 -3.82 16.39
N VAL A 86 0.27 -4.78 15.80
CA VAL A 86 0.08 -4.81 14.33
C VAL A 86 -0.64 -3.55 13.85
N PHE A 87 -1.77 -3.18 14.46
CA PHE A 87 -2.53 -1.99 14.06
C PHE A 87 -1.76 -0.69 14.31
N VAL A 88 -1.05 -0.57 15.43
CA VAL A 88 -0.20 0.60 15.73
C VAL A 88 0.88 0.77 14.68
N LEU A 89 1.60 -0.30 14.33
CA LEU A 89 2.63 -0.26 13.30
C LEU A 89 2.05 0.04 11.92
N MET A 90 0.94 -0.61 11.56
CA MET A 90 0.30 -0.42 10.25
C MET A 90 -0.22 1.00 10.09
N TYR A 91 -1.05 1.50 11.01
CA TYR A 91 -1.60 2.85 10.91
C TYR A 91 -0.51 3.91 11.06
N GLY A 92 0.49 3.70 11.93
CA GLY A 92 1.65 4.58 12.03
C GLY A 92 2.43 4.67 10.72
N ALA A 93 2.66 3.54 10.05
CA ALA A 93 3.31 3.49 8.75
C ALA A 93 2.47 4.18 7.66
N VAL A 94 1.15 3.96 7.65
CA VAL A 94 0.23 4.62 6.72
C VAL A 94 0.25 6.13 6.92
N LEU A 95 0.08 6.62 8.15
CA LEU A 95 0.09 8.05 8.47
C LEU A 95 1.43 8.70 8.10
N GLY A 96 2.55 8.07 8.46
CA GLY A 96 3.89 8.57 8.13
C GLY A 96 4.15 8.63 6.62
N ALA A 97 3.85 7.54 5.89
CA ALA A 97 4.07 7.46 4.46
C ALA A 97 3.12 8.38 3.68
N VAL A 98 1.84 8.45 4.04
CA VAL A 98 0.87 9.35 3.40
C VAL A 98 1.25 10.81 3.68
N GLY A 99 1.59 11.14 4.92
CA GLY A 99 2.09 12.47 5.28
C GLY A 99 3.35 12.88 4.50
N TRP A 100 4.23 11.93 4.19
CA TRP A 100 5.35 12.17 3.29
C TRP A 100 4.90 12.34 1.82
N LEU A 101 4.03 11.45 1.32
CA LEU A 101 3.57 11.43 -0.06
C LEU A 101 2.75 12.67 -0.45
N THR A 102 2.03 13.30 0.48
CA THR A 102 1.28 14.53 0.20
C THR A 102 2.18 15.70 -0.24
N ARG A 103 3.48 15.66 0.06
CA ARG A 103 4.48 16.62 -0.46
C ARG A 103 4.97 16.28 -1.88
N HIS A 104 4.58 15.12 -2.40
CA HIS A 104 5.03 14.59 -3.69
C HIS A 104 3.84 14.11 -4.54
N PRO A 105 3.03 15.02 -5.10
CA PRO A 105 1.74 14.70 -5.72
C PRO A 105 1.79 13.65 -6.83
N LEU A 106 2.86 13.64 -7.63
CA LEU A 106 3.06 12.63 -8.69
C LEU A 106 3.31 11.22 -8.12
N LEU A 107 4.10 11.13 -7.05
CA LEU A 107 4.35 9.86 -6.36
C LEU A 107 3.12 9.41 -5.60
N PHE A 108 2.36 10.35 -5.02
CA PHE A 108 1.14 10.05 -4.31
C PHE A 108 0.07 9.47 -5.23
N LEU A 109 -0.15 10.09 -6.40
CA LEU A 109 -1.07 9.57 -7.41
C LEU A 109 -0.68 8.14 -7.83
N ARG A 110 0.60 7.90 -8.12
CA ARG A 110 1.09 6.56 -8.47
C ARG A 110 0.92 5.58 -7.31
N GLY A 111 1.21 6.00 -6.08
CA GLY A 111 1.06 5.20 -4.88
C GLY A 111 -0.39 4.76 -4.67
N LEU A 112 -1.36 5.67 -4.81
CA LEU A 112 -2.77 5.34 -4.69
C LEU A 112 -3.30 4.48 -5.83
N TRP A 113 -2.87 4.71 -7.08
CA TRP A 113 -3.16 3.77 -8.17
C TRP A 113 -2.59 2.39 -7.89
N GLY A 114 -1.37 2.31 -7.34
CA GLY A 114 -0.77 1.06 -6.89
C GLY A 114 -1.62 0.38 -5.82
N TYR A 115 -2.06 1.13 -4.82
CA TYR A 115 -2.93 0.60 -3.75
C TYR A 115 -4.28 0.13 -4.30
N PHE A 116 -4.90 0.88 -5.21
CA PHE A 116 -6.14 0.49 -5.88
C PHE A 116 -5.97 -0.84 -6.64
N ILE A 117 -4.92 -0.97 -7.46
CA ILE A 117 -4.61 -2.21 -8.18
C ILE A 117 -4.34 -3.35 -7.21
N LEU A 118 -3.61 -3.09 -6.11
CA LEU A 118 -3.35 -4.08 -5.07
C LEU A 118 -4.65 -4.60 -4.44
N LEU A 119 -5.62 -3.72 -4.17
CA LEU A 119 -6.93 -4.12 -3.66
C LEU A 119 -7.70 -4.97 -4.68
N LEU A 120 -7.67 -4.62 -5.97
CA LEU A 120 -8.30 -5.45 -7.00
C LEU A 120 -7.67 -6.84 -7.08
N LEU A 121 -6.34 -6.93 -7.04
CA LEU A 121 -5.62 -8.20 -7.00
C LEU A 121 -5.98 -9.01 -5.75
N ARG A 122 -6.16 -8.34 -4.60
CA ARG A 122 -6.62 -8.96 -3.35
C ARG A 122 -7.99 -9.60 -3.53
N LEU A 123 -8.97 -8.84 -4.01
CA LEU A 123 -10.33 -9.34 -4.23
C LEU A 123 -10.35 -10.49 -5.24
N PHE A 124 -9.61 -10.34 -6.34
CA PHE A 124 -9.52 -11.38 -7.37
C PHE A 124 -8.92 -12.68 -6.84
N THR A 125 -7.82 -12.60 -6.08
CA THR A 125 -7.13 -13.79 -5.58
C THR A 125 -7.90 -14.50 -4.47
N ILE A 126 -8.51 -13.75 -3.54
CA ILE A 126 -9.41 -14.32 -2.53
C ILE A 126 -10.61 -15.01 -3.19
N TRP A 127 -11.16 -14.42 -4.25
CA TRP A 127 -12.25 -15.03 -5.00
C TRP A 127 -11.81 -16.30 -5.73
N LEU A 128 -10.63 -16.29 -6.34
CA LEU A 128 -10.10 -17.41 -7.10
C LEU A 128 -9.71 -18.59 -6.21
N VAL A 129 -9.13 -18.31 -5.03
CA VAL A 129 -8.57 -19.30 -4.11
C VAL A 129 -9.26 -19.20 -2.75
N PRO A 130 -10.42 -19.86 -2.56
CA PRO A 130 -11.14 -19.82 -1.30
C PRO A 130 -10.40 -20.64 -0.23
N LEU A 131 -9.72 -19.93 0.68
CA LEU A 131 -9.03 -20.53 1.81
C LEU A 131 -9.87 -20.42 3.08
N ALA A 132 -9.80 -21.45 3.91
CA ALA A 132 -10.28 -21.40 5.29
C ALA A 132 -9.13 -20.92 6.19
N PRO A 133 -9.44 -20.19 7.29
CA PRO A 133 -8.42 -19.75 8.23
C PRO A 133 -7.71 -20.91 8.92
N PRO A 134 -6.50 -20.67 9.47
CA PRO A 134 -5.86 -21.63 10.36
C PRO A 134 -6.81 -22.07 11.48
N LEU A 135 -6.74 -23.35 11.88
CA LEU A 135 -7.65 -23.91 12.90
C LEU A 135 -7.51 -23.23 14.26
N ASP A 136 -6.37 -22.59 14.53
CA ASP A 136 -6.03 -21.90 15.76
C ASP A 136 -6.08 -20.35 15.62
N LEU A 137 -6.84 -19.85 14.64
CA LEU A 137 -7.09 -18.43 14.39
C LEU A 137 -7.36 -17.65 15.69
N LEU A 138 -6.68 -16.51 15.85
CA LEU A 138 -7.06 -15.50 16.84
C LEU A 138 -7.73 -14.34 16.11
N PRO A 139 -9.06 -14.17 16.25
CA PRO A 139 -9.78 -13.09 15.58
C PRO A 139 -9.14 -11.72 15.82
N MET A 140 -9.02 -10.95 14.74
CA MET A 140 -8.41 -9.63 14.76
C MET A 140 -9.36 -8.63 14.08
N PRO A 141 -10.42 -8.20 14.77
CA PRO A 141 -11.34 -7.21 14.23
C PRO A 141 -10.59 -5.88 14.05
N ASP A 142 -10.65 -5.31 12.85
CA ASP A 142 -10.03 -4.00 12.57
C ASP A 142 -10.82 -2.89 13.29
N PRO A 143 -10.16 -2.09 14.14
CA PRO A 143 -10.82 -1.12 15.01
C PRO A 143 -11.53 0.00 14.22
N PHE A 144 -10.98 0.40 13.07
CA PHE A 144 -11.59 1.43 12.23
C PHE A 144 -12.76 0.89 11.41
N THR A 145 -12.61 -0.29 10.80
CA THR A 145 -13.68 -0.87 10.00
C THR A 145 -14.87 -1.32 10.86
N ALA A 146 -14.60 -1.86 12.06
CA ALA A 146 -15.64 -2.26 12.99
C ALA A 146 -16.49 -1.06 13.44
N GLN A 147 -15.87 0.11 13.60
CA GLN A 147 -16.55 1.35 13.95
C GLN A 147 -17.26 2.01 12.75
N LEU A 148 -16.61 2.05 11.57
CA LEU A 148 -17.11 2.79 10.42
C LEU A 148 -18.24 2.07 9.69
N PHE A 149 -18.17 0.74 9.57
CA PHE A 149 -19.12 -0.03 8.76
C PHE A 149 -20.29 -0.61 9.57
N HIS A 150 -20.41 -0.30 10.87
CA HIS A 150 -21.45 -0.83 11.77
C HIS A 150 -21.74 -2.32 11.50
N THR A 151 -20.70 -3.12 11.25
CA THR A 151 -20.87 -4.53 10.91
C THR A 151 -21.57 -5.19 12.09
N THR A 152 -22.83 -5.56 11.88
CA THR A 152 -23.72 -6.06 12.93
C THR A 152 -23.08 -7.29 13.55
N GLY A 153 -22.52 -7.15 14.76
CA GLY A 153 -21.87 -8.24 15.50
C GLY A 153 -20.34 -8.16 15.68
N GLY A 154 -19.64 -7.15 15.15
CA GLY A 154 -18.19 -6.99 15.38
C GLY A 154 -17.34 -8.21 14.93
N LEU A 155 -17.89 -9.03 14.02
CA LEU A 155 -17.26 -10.26 13.57
C LEU A 155 -16.05 -9.93 12.71
N ALA A 156 -14.88 -10.41 13.12
CA ALA A 156 -13.65 -10.27 12.34
C ALA A 156 -13.84 -10.93 10.96
N ILE A 157 -13.31 -10.30 9.91
CA ILE A 157 -13.17 -10.95 8.61
C ILE A 157 -12.08 -12.01 8.74
N THR A 158 -12.38 -13.25 8.40
CA THR A 158 -11.49 -14.40 8.64
C THR A 158 -11.08 -15.15 7.38
N LYS A 159 -11.78 -14.91 6.26
CA LYS A 159 -11.49 -15.51 4.94
C LYS A 159 -10.88 -14.51 3.95
N ASP A 160 -10.17 -13.50 4.43
CA ASP A 160 -9.41 -12.56 3.58
C ASP A 160 -7.98 -13.07 3.29
N LEU A 161 -7.89 -14.36 3.00
CA LEU A 161 -6.66 -15.16 2.94
C LEU A 161 -6.25 -15.40 1.48
N PHE A 162 -4.97 -15.15 1.19
CA PHE A 162 -4.20 -15.49 -0.03
C PHE A 162 -2.93 -14.64 -0.07
N PHE A 163 -3.06 -13.34 0.25
CA PHE A 163 -1.92 -12.50 0.63
C PHE A 163 -2.30 -11.54 1.75
N SER A 164 -1.35 -11.17 2.61
CA SER A 164 -1.62 -10.36 3.80
C SER A 164 -1.84 -8.89 3.44
N GLY A 165 -3.00 -8.33 3.81
CA GLY A 165 -3.38 -6.96 3.47
C GLY A 165 -2.59 -5.94 4.26
N HIS A 166 -2.41 -6.21 5.56
CA HIS A 166 -1.58 -5.46 6.48
C HIS A 166 -0.15 -5.32 5.94
N THR A 167 0.46 -6.45 5.57
CA THR A 167 1.84 -6.50 5.06
C THR A 167 1.94 -5.82 3.69
N ALA A 168 1.04 -6.14 2.76
CA ALA A 168 1.09 -5.62 1.39
C ALA A 168 0.88 -4.10 1.34
N THR A 169 0.02 -3.56 2.22
CA THR A 169 -0.22 -2.12 2.34
C THR A 169 1.05 -1.38 2.74
N VAL A 170 1.77 -1.85 3.75
CA VAL A 170 3.03 -1.20 4.15
C VAL A 170 4.13 -1.43 3.11
N ALA A 171 4.16 -2.61 2.48
CA ALA A 171 5.11 -2.89 1.40
C ALA A 171 4.93 -1.95 0.20
N ILE A 172 3.69 -1.69 -0.23
CA ILE A 172 3.46 -0.77 -1.35
C ILE A 172 3.77 0.68 -0.99
N LEU A 173 3.55 1.09 0.27
CA LEU A 173 4.00 2.39 0.77
C LEU A 173 5.53 2.51 0.74
N ALA A 174 6.26 1.47 1.14
CA ALA A 174 7.72 1.42 1.04
C ALA A 174 8.23 1.60 -0.41
N LEU A 175 7.48 1.10 -1.39
CA LEU A 175 7.77 1.29 -2.82
C LEU A 175 7.39 2.69 -3.33
N ALA A 176 6.32 3.29 -2.78
CA ALA A 176 5.81 4.57 -3.20
C ALA A 176 6.70 5.74 -2.75
N VAL A 177 7.20 5.69 -1.51
CA VAL A 177 8.08 6.73 -0.96
C VAL A 177 9.46 6.75 -1.63
N ARG A 178 10.19 7.85 -1.48
CA ARG A 178 11.59 7.98 -1.91
C ARG A 178 12.49 8.39 -0.75
N GLY A 179 13.78 8.16 -0.91
CA GLY A 179 14.77 8.29 0.14
C GLY A 179 15.10 6.96 0.79
N TYR A 180 16.38 6.74 1.02
CA TYR A 180 16.92 5.47 1.52
C TYR A 180 16.36 5.10 2.89
N TRP A 181 16.26 6.07 3.80
CA TRP A 181 15.75 5.86 5.15
C TRP A 181 14.27 5.49 5.19
N TRP A 182 13.40 6.29 4.57
CA TRP A 182 11.95 6.03 4.54
C TRP A 182 11.62 4.66 3.97
N ARG A 183 12.23 4.30 2.84
CA ARG A 183 12.00 2.99 2.21
C ARG A 183 12.43 1.83 3.10
N ARG A 184 13.58 1.96 3.78
CA ARG A 184 14.07 0.92 4.69
C ARG A 184 13.22 0.78 5.93
N VAL A 185 12.85 1.89 6.57
CA VAL A 185 11.99 1.86 7.76
C VAL A 185 10.66 1.21 7.42
N LEU A 186 10.00 1.62 6.34
CA LEU A 186 8.73 1.01 5.93
C LEU A 186 8.87 -0.46 5.54
N ALA A 187 9.95 -0.86 4.87
CA ALA A 187 10.20 -2.26 4.56
C ALA A 187 10.42 -3.11 5.81
N LEU A 188 11.15 -2.59 6.81
CA LEU A 188 11.33 -3.25 8.10
C LEU A 188 10.00 -3.34 8.86
N VAL A 189 9.19 -2.27 8.86
CA VAL A 189 7.86 -2.30 9.48
C VAL A 189 6.95 -3.31 8.78
N ALA A 190 6.97 -3.40 7.45
CA ALA A 190 6.24 -4.41 6.70
C ALA A 190 6.68 -5.83 7.09
N LEU A 191 7.98 -6.06 7.22
CA LEU A 191 8.52 -7.35 7.68
C LEU A 191 8.06 -7.68 9.11
N CYS A 192 8.15 -6.72 10.03
CA CYS A 192 7.67 -6.89 11.40
C CYS A 192 6.17 -7.22 11.45
N ILE A 193 5.35 -6.48 10.71
CA ILE A 193 3.90 -6.76 10.59
C ILE A 193 3.69 -8.16 10.02
N GLY A 194 4.43 -8.55 8.98
CA GLY A 194 4.38 -9.88 8.40
C GLY A 194 4.63 -10.99 9.43
N ILE A 195 5.62 -10.83 10.30
CA ILE A 195 5.89 -11.78 11.38
C ILE A 195 4.75 -11.76 12.41
N LEU A 196 4.31 -10.57 12.83
CA LEU A 196 3.27 -10.44 13.85
C LEU A 196 1.92 -11.01 13.41
N VAL A 197 1.54 -10.90 12.13
CA VAL A 197 0.28 -11.50 11.65
C VAL A 197 0.31 -13.03 11.65
N LEU A 198 1.50 -13.65 11.54
CA LEU A 198 1.67 -15.10 11.71
C LEU A 198 1.57 -15.50 13.19
N VAL A 199 2.14 -14.70 14.10
CA VAL A 199 2.01 -14.89 15.56
C VAL A 199 0.55 -14.74 16.01
N GLN A 200 -0.18 -13.80 15.39
CA GLN A 200 -1.61 -13.59 15.57
C GLN A 200 -2.47 -14.69 14.93
N ARG A 201 -1.91 -15.60 14.13
CA ARG A 201 -2.65 -16.68 13.45
C ARG A 201 -3.76 -16.21 12.49
N VAL A 202 -3.67 -14.99 11.96
CA VAL A 202 -4.68 -14.45 11.03
C VAL A 202 -4.36 -14.71 9.56
N HIS A 203 -3.12 -15.10 9.27
CA HIS A 203 -2.65 -15.36 7.91
C HIS A 203 -1.73 -16.58 7.88
N TYR A 204 -1.67 -17.24 6.73
CA TYR A 204 -0.65 -18.22 6.43
C TYR A 204 0.68 -17.55 6.08
N THR A 205 1.78 -18.28 6.22
CA THR A 205 3.11 -17.88 5.75
C THR A 205 3.10 -17.53 4.26
N TYR A 206 2.36 -18.31 3.46
CA TYR A 206 2.17 -18.05 2.04
C TYR A 206 1.60 -16.65 1.79
N ASP A 207 0.66 -16.21 2.64
CA ASP A 207 0.03 -14.90 2.50
C ASP A 207 1.04 -13.76 2.72
N VAL A 208 1.91 -13.92 3.71
CA VAL A 208 2.94 -12.93 4.07
C VAL A 208 4.04 -12.88 3.01
N VAL A 209 4.46 -14.03 2.49
CA VAL A 209 5.47 -14.11 1.42
C VAL A 209 4.93 -13.51 0.12
N ALA A 210 3.67 -13.77 -0.24
CA ALA A 210 3.07 -13.24 -1.47
C ALA A 210 2.92 -11.71 -1.45
N ALA A 211 2.67 -11.12 -0.28
CA ALA A 211 2.39 -9.68 -0.11
C ALA A 211 3.39 -8.72 -0.82
N PRO A 212 4.72 -8.81 -0.62
CA PRO A 212 5.68 -7.93 -1.30
C PRO A 212 5.71 -8.11 -2.82
N PHE A 213 5.48 -9.33 -3.34
CA PHE A 213 5.45 -9.57 -4.78
C PHE A 213 4.24 -8.90 -5.44
N PHE A 214 3.05 -9.07 -4.84
CA PHE A 214 1.84 -8.40 -5.33
C PHE A 214 1.91 -6.88 -5.17
N ALA A 215 2.49 -6.38 -4.08
CA ALA A 215 2.74 -4.94 -3.89
C ALA A 215 3.67 -4.38 -4.97
N PHE A 216 4.76 -5.09 -5.29
CA PHE A 216 5.66 -4.70 -6.37
C PHE A 216 4.97 -4.70 -7.73
N PHE A 217 4.26 -5.78 -8.07
CA PHE A 217 3.54 -5.90 -9.32
C PHE A 217 2.49 -4.79 -9.49
N ALA A 218 1.70 -4.53 -8.45
CA ALA A 218 0.70 -3.45 -8.46
C ALA A 218 1.35 -2.07 -8.65
N TYR A 219 2.46 -1.79 -7.96
CA TYR A 219 3.17 -0.52 -8.09
C TYR A 219 3.86 -0.33 -9.44
N TRP A 220 4.34 -1.42 -10.04
CA TRP A 220 4.86 -1.45 -11.39
C TRP A 220 3.75 -1.12 -12.41
N LEU A 221 2.60 -1.78 -12.32
CA LEU A 221 1.46 -1.54 -13.21
C LEU A 221 0.93 -0.11 -13.07
N ALA A 222 0.84 0.41 -11.84
CA ALA A 222 0.48 1.81 -11.59
C ALA A 222 1.43 2.80 -12.27
N GLY A 223 2.71 2.47 -12.39
CA GLY A 223 3.68 3.29 -13.11
C GLY A 223 3.36 3.43 -14.61
N HIS A 224 2.83 2.38 -15.22
CA HIS A 224 2.38 2.43 -16.62
C HIS A 224 1.08 3.23 -16.77
N LEU A 225 0.09 3.01 -15.89
CA LEU A 225 -1.18 3.74 -15.93
C LEU A 225 -0.98 5.26 -15.72
N THR A 226 -0.11 5.63 -14.78
CA THR A 226 0.10 7.04 -14.42
C THR A 226 1.15 7.74 -15.28
N ARG A 227 1.75 7.07 -16.25
CA ARG A 227 2.81 7.65 -17.11
C ARG A 227 2.35 8.95 -17.78
N ARG A 228 1.15 8.97 -18.36
CA ARG A 228 0.60 10.18 -19.01
C ARG A 228 0.39 11.32 -18.01
N ALA A 229 -0.14 11.03 -16.83
CA ALA A 229 -0.37 12.02 -15.78
C ALA A 229 0.93 12.60 -15.20
N THR A 230 2.00 11.80 -15.17
CA THR A 230 3.28 12.16 -14.55
C THR A 230 4.28 12.82 -15.50
N GLN A 231 4.24 12.47 -16.80
CA GLN A 231 5.19 12.94 -17.82
C GLN A 231 4.63 13.99 -18.78
N ALA A 232 3.32 14.31 -18.73
CA ALA A 232 2.74 15.34 -19.59
C ALA A 232 3.40 16.72 -19.35
N PRO A 233 3.75 17.47 -20.43
CA PRO A 233 4.19 18.85 -20.32
C PRO A 233 3.13 19.72 -19.65
N LEU A 234 3.57 20.82 -19.04
CA LEU A 234 2.63 21.84 -18.57
C LEU A 234 1.91 22.45 -19.78
N PRO A 235 0.60 22.72 -19.69
CA PRO A 235 -0.09 23.45 -20.75
C PRO A 235 0.60 24.80 -20.96
N SER A 236 0.84 25.15 -22.22
CA SER A 236 1.30 26.50 -22.60
C SER A 236 0.26 27.51 -22.12
N LYS A 237 0.71 28.51 -21.37
CA LYS A 237 -0.13 29.65 -20.95
C LYS A 237 -0.61 30.45 -22.16
#